data_AF-A0A8X6F4B9-F1
#
_entry.id   AF-A0A8X6F4B9-F1
#
_cell.length_a   1.000
_cell.length_b   1.000
_cell.length_c   1.000
_cell.angle_alpha   90.00
_cell.angle_beta   90.00
_cell.angle_gamma   90.00
#
_symmetry.space_group_name_H-M   'P 1'
#
loop_
_entity.id
_entity.type
_entity.pdbx_description
1 polymer ?
#
loop_
_entity_poly.entity_id
_entity_poly.type
_entity_poly.pdbx_seq_one_letter_code
_entity_poly.pdbx_strand_id
1 'polypeptide(L)'
;MLQLTSHISLPLAKWMTNSKALQGVWNQENIPFREISRVLGVKRDTDKDVFHIDVQAKIVEASKEPVTKRLLLKLMSKFYDPLGLFAPVTLIVKILFQDTSLSGIKWDELLPPAVAQQWHKWINELQCLEDIRIPRWIGFSETSDVTIHVFCDASERAYDACLYARHTVDTLRRSISYAVEVNWPQ
;
A
#
# COMPACT_ATOMS: atom_id res chain seq x y z
N MET A 1 29.81 -7.26 -2.64
CA MET A 1 28.41 -7.73 -2.48
C MET A 1 27.81 -8.19 -3.82
N LEU A 2 27.93 -7.40 -4.91
CA LEU A 2 27.42 -7.77 -6.25
C LEU A 2 28.06 -9.02 -6.86
N GLN A 3 29.35 -9.27 -6.61
CA GLN A 3 30.06 -10.48 -7.05
C GLN A 3 29.56 -11.78 -6.37
N LEU A 4 29.01 -11.71 -5.16
CA LEU A 4 28.51 -12.91 -4.45
C LEU A 4 27.17 -13.38 -5.02
N THR A 5 26.34 -12.47 -5.52
CA THR A 5 24.98 -12.77 -5.99
C THR A 5 24.91 -13.30 -7.42
N SER A 6 25.95 -13.07 -8.24
CA SER A 6 26.06 -13.67 -9.58
C SER A 6 26.23 -15.20 -9.51
N HIS A 7 26.87 -15.71 -8.46
CA HIS A 7 27.11 -17.14 -8.26
C HIS A 7 25.88 -17.95 -7.84
N ILE A 8 24.84 -17.31 -7.28
CA ILE A 8 23.63 -17.97 -6.78
C ILE A 8 22.41 -17.77 -7.68
N SER A 9 22.60 -17.31 -8.92
CA SER A 9 21.54 -17.08 -9.93
C SER A 9 20.35 -16.26 -9.39
N LEU A 10 20.60 -15.39 -8.41
CA LEU A 10 19.67 -14.38 -7.92
C LEU A 10 20.13 -13.04 -8.46
N PRO A 11 19.82 -12.69 -9.73
CA PRO A 11 20.20 -11.40 -10.28
C PRO A 11 19.58 -10.31 -9.39
N LEU A 12 20.44 -9.51 -8.73
CA LEU A 12 20.09 -8.36 -7.89
C LEU A 12 19.39 -7.23 -8.67
N ALA A 13 18.80 -7.51 -9.83
CA ALA A 13 18.05 -6.57 -10.68
C ALA A 13 16.74 -6.03 -10.05
N LYS A 14 16.61 -6.08 -8.73
CA LYS A 14 15.48 -5.55 -7.96
C LYS A 14 15.88 -4.46 -6.96
N TRP A 15 17.16 -4.21 -6.73
CA TRP A 15 17.59 -3.20 -5.77
C TRP A 15 17.86 -1.89 -6.47
N MET A 16 17.22 -0.83 -5.98
CA MET A 16 17.33 0.53 -6.50
C MET A 16 17.76 1.45 -5.36
N THR A 17 18.76 2.29 -5.59
CA THR A 17 19.32 3.16 -4.55
C THR A 17 18.96 4.63 -4.76
N ASN A 18 18.60 5.31 -3.68
CA ASN A 18 18.42 6.76 -3.65
C ASN A 18 19.73 7.51 -3.33
N SER A 19 20.82 6.81 -3.05
CA SER A 19 22.14 7.41 -2.78
C SER A 19 22.84 7.82 -4.07
N LYS A 20 23.11 9.12 -4.24
CA LYS A 20 23.85 9.66 -5.40
C LYS A 20 25.26 9.09 -5.51
N ALA A 21 25.92 8.83 -4.38
CA ALA A 21 27.25 8.21 -4.36
C ALA A 21 27.20 6.78 -4.95
N LEU A 22 26.20 5.98 -4.53
CA LEU A 22 26.02 4.63 -5.06
C LEU A 22 25.56 4.64 -6.53
N GLN A 23 24.74 5.61 -6.95
CA GLN A 23 24.37 5.80 -8.36
C GLN A 23 25.62 6.06 -9.22
N GLY A 24 26.58 6.84 -8.72
CA GLY A 24 27.86 7.07 -9.40
C GLY A 24 28.66 5.79 -9.63
N VAL A 25 28.74 4.92 -8.62
CA VAL A 25 29.40 3.61 -8.74
C VAL A 25 28.64 2.69 -9.71
N TRP A 26 27.32 2.63 -9.62
CA TRP A 26 26.49 1.81 -10.50
C TRP A 26 26.56 2.21 -11.97
N ASN A 27 26.66 3.52 -12.25
CA ASN A 27 26.87 4.01 -13.61
C ASN A 27 28.20 3.52 -14.19
N GLN A 28 29.27 3.45 -13.37
CA GLN A 28 30.56 2.90 -13.80
C GLN A 28 30.48 1.39 -14.08
N GLU A 29 29.61 0.67 -13.36
CA GLU A 29 29.36 -0.76 -13.52
C GLU A 29 28.28 -1.09 -14.57
N ASN A 30 27.77 -0.11 -15.32
CA ASN A 30 26.67 -0.25 -16.29
C ASN A 30 25.38 -0.87 -15.70
N ILE A 31 25.10 -0.62 -14.43
CA ILE A 31 23.86 -1.07 -13.78
C ILE A 31 22.75 -0.05 -14.07
N PRO A 32 21.61 -0.45 -14.68
CA PRO A 32 20.58 0.48 -15.08
C PRO A 32 19.84 1.10 -13.88
N PHE A 33 19.73 2.42 -13.87
CA PHE A 33 18.90 3.13 -12.90
C PHE A 33 17.43 3.18 -13.33
N ARG A 34 16.51 2.98 -12.38
CA ARG A 34 15.06 3.14 -12.57
C ARG A 34 14.49 4.11 -11.55
N GLU A 35 13.94 5.21 -12.05
CA GLU A 35 13.25 6.19 -11.21
C GLU A 35 12.10 5.55 -10.44
N ILE A 36 11.29 4.73 -11.10
CA ILE A 36 10.24 3.94 -10.45
C ILE A 36 10.68 2.48 -10.29
N SER A 37 10.67 2.03 -9.04
CA SER A 37 10.96 0.65 -8.64
C SER A 37 9.74 0.01 -7.97
N ARG A 38 9.78 -1.31 -7.75
CA ARG A 38 8.80 -1.98 -6.91
C ARG A 38 9.49 -2.66 -5.74
N VAL A 39 9.00 -2.41 -4.53
CA VAL A 39 9.45 -3.07 -3.31
C VAL A 39 8.23 -3.79 -2.74
N LEU A 40 8.33 -5.11 -2.59
CA LEU A 40 7.19 -5.96 -2.19
C LEU A 40 5.93 -5.65 -3.01
N GLY A 41 6.06 -5.49 -4.34
CA GLY A 41 4.92 -5.22 -5.22
C GLY A 41 4.35 -3.79 -5.18
N VAL A 42 4.72 -2.95 -4.21
CA VAL A 42 4.31 -1.54 -4.11
C VAL A 42 5.26 -0.67 -4.94
N LYS A 43 4.73 0.33 -5.66
CA LYS A 43 5.56 1.27 -6.43
C LYS A 43 6.33 2.19 -5.47
N ARG A 44 7.61 2.37 -5.74
CA ARG A 44 8.49 3.29 -5.03
C ARG A 44 9.17 4.22 -6.03
N ASP A 45 9.01 5.51 -5.80
CA ASP A 45 9.86 6.54 -6.40
C ASP A 45 11.23 6.47 -5.73
N THR A 46 12.23 6.05 -6.48
CA THR A 46 13.59 5.84 -6.00
C THR A 46 14.29 7.15 -5.68
N ASP A 47 14.03 8.23 -6.41
CA ASP A 47 14.73 9.50 -6.21
C ASP A 47 14.19 10.22 -4.98
N LYS A 48 12.86 10.26 -4.83
CA LYS A 48 12.18 10.87 -3.67
C LYS A 48 12.09 9.95 -2.45
N ASP A 49 12.37 8.67 -2.64
CA ASP A 49 12.29 7.60 -1.63
C ASP A 49 10.91 7.48 -0.96
N VAL A 50 9.85 7.54 -1.77
CA VAL A 50 8.46 7.44 -1.31
C VAL A 50 7.73 6.27 -1.98
N PHE A 51 6.85 5.63 -1.22
CA PHE A 51 5.85 4.72 -1.74
C PHE A 51 4.64 5.49 -2.26
N HIS A 52 4.04 4.98 -3.33
CA HIS A 52 2.78 5.46 -3.86
C HIS A 52 2.03 4.32 -4.54
N ILE A 53 0.73 4.51 -4.76
CA ILE A 53 -0.13 3.54 -5.43
C ILE A 53 -0.52 4.05 -6.83
N ASP A 54 -0.74 3.12 -7.76
CA ASP A 54 -1.28 3.44 -9.09
C ASP A 54 -2.81 3.44 -9.01
N VAL A 55 -3.38 4.60 -8.73
CA VAL A 55 -4.83 4.77 -8.51
C VAL A 55 -5.60 4.67 -9.82
N GLN A 56 -5.12 5.34 -10.88
CA GLN A 56 -5.88 5.51 -12.10
C GLN A 56 -6.19 4.18 -12.79
N ALA A 57 -5.22 3.27 -12.87
CA ALA A 57 -5.46 1.94 -13.43
C ALA A 57 -6.50 1.13 -12.62
N LYS A 58 -6.55 1.34 -11.30
CA LYS A 58 -7.50 0.68 -10.40
C LYS A 58 -8.90 1.26 -10.55
N ILE A 59 -9.03 2.58 -10.63
CA ILE A 59 -10.31 3.27 -10.86
C ILE A 59 -10.91 2.82 -12.20
N VAL A 60 -10.13 2.84 -13.29
CA VAL A 60 -10.63 2.45 -14.61
C VAL A 60 -11.17 1.02 -14.62
N GLU A 61 -10.55 0.11 -13.88
CA GLU A 61 -11.06 -1.26 -13.77
C GLU A 61 -12.25 -1.38 -12.81
N ALA A 62 -12.30 -0.55 -11.78
CA ALA A 62 -13.38 -0.50 -10.81
C ALA A 62 -14.68 0.07 -11.37
N SER A 63 -14.57 1.02 -12.30
CA SER A 63 -15.70 1.62 -13.01
C SER A 63 -16.25 0.75 -14.15
N LYS A 64 -15.81 -0.51 -14.29
CA LYS A 64 -16.35 -1.43 -15.30
C LYS A 64 -17.72 -1.95 -14.88
N GLU A 65 -18.63 -1.95 -15.84
CA GLU A 65 -19.95 -2.56 -15.72
C GLU A 65 -19.98 -3.95 -16.39
N PRO A 66 -20.83 -4.88 -15.92
CA PRO A 66 -21.66 -4.77 -14.72
C PRO A 66 -20.87 -4.90 -13.41
N VAL A 67 -21.26 -4.15 -12.37
CA VAL A 67 -20.72 -4.37 -11.02
C VAL A 67 -21.25 -5.68 -10.43
N THR A 68 -20.36 -6.65 -10.27
CA THR A 68 -20.64 -7.98 -9.70
C THR A 68 -19.78 -8.27 -8.49
N LYS A 69 -20.18 -9.26 -7.68
CA LYS A 69 -19.37 -9.76 -6.56
C LYS A 69 -17.96 -10.21 -6.99
N ARG A 70 -17.85 -10.84 -8.18
CA ARG A 70 -16.56 -11.25 -8.76
C ARG A 70 -15.69 -10.03 -9.10
N LEU A 71 -16.27 -8.95 -9.61
CA LEU A 71 -15.54 -7.71 -9.87
C LEU A 71 -14.96 -7.11 -8.58
N LEU A 72 -15.77 -7.04 -7.51
CA LEU A 72 -15.31 -6.58 -6.18
C LEU A 72 -14.08 -7.37 -5.71
N LEU A 73 -14.17 -8.71 -5.71
CA LEU A 73 -13.06 -9.57 -5.27
C LEU A 73 -11.81 -9.36 -6.13
N LYS A 74 -11.98 -9.30 -7.46
CA LYS A 74 -10.87 -9.10 -8.39
C LYS A 74 -10.12 -7.81 -8.07
N LEU A 75 -10.84 -6.74 -7.77
CA LEU A 75 -10.25 -5.44 -7.48
C LEU A 75 -9.63 -5.41 -6.09
N MET A 76 -10.30 -5.96 -5.07
CA MET A 76 -9.75 -6.12 -3.73
C MET A 76 -8.38 -6.81 -3.79
N SER A 77 -8.27 -7.92 -4.53
CA SER A 77 -7.01 -8.67 -4.69
C SER A 77 -5.92 -7.88 -5.44
N LYS A 78 -6.27 -6.86 -6.22
CA LYS A 78 -5.29 -5.97 -6.88
C LYS A 78 -4.71 -4.93 -5.93
N PHE A 79 -5.38 -4.60 -4.82
CA PHE A 79 -4.82 -3.77 -3.76
C PHE A 79 -3.87 -4.61 -2.89
N TYR A 80 -2.77 -5.05 -3.51
CA TYR A 80 -1.68 -5.71 -2.81
C TYR A 80 -0.93 -4.69 -1.95
N ASP A 81 -1.07 -4.83 -0.64
CA ASP A 81 -0.49 -3.94 0.37
C ASP A 81 0.14 -4.76 1.51
N PRO A 82 1.33 -5.34 1.28
CA PRO A 82 1.99 -6.18 2.27
C PRO A 82 2.49 -5.41 3.51
N LEU A 83 2.47 -4.07 3.47
CA LEU A 83 2.91 -3.20 4.55
C LEU A 83 1.74 -2.55 5.31
N GLY A 84 0.49 -2.79 4.90
CA GLY A 84 -0.68 -2.20 5.53
C GLY A 84 -0.77 -0.68 5.40
N LEU A 85 -0.08 -0.07 4.43
CA LEU A 85 -0.01 1.38 4.24
C LEU A 85 -1.31 1.99 3.74
N PHE A 86 -2.15 1.17 3.10
CA PHE A 86 -3.43 1.53 2.51
C PHE A 86 -4.57 0.68 3.09
N ALA A 87 -4.33 0.01 4.22
CA ALA A 87 -5.30 -0.90 4.83
C ALA A 87 -6.68 -0.25 5.07
N PRO A 88 -6.79 1.02 5.56
CA PRO A 88 -8.09 1.67 5.76
C PRO A 88 -8.92 1.77 4.48
N VAL A 89 -8.27 1.98 3.33
CA VAL A 89 -8.96 2.03 2.03
C VAL A 89 -9.41 0.65 1.60
N THR A 90 -8.57 -0.37 1.80
CA THR A 90 -8.93 -1.76 1.44
C THR A 90 -9.99 -2.35 2.36
N LEU A 91 -10.08 -1.88 3.60
CA LEU A 91 -11.05 -2.33 4.60
C LEU A 91 -12.49 -2.10 4.13
N ILE A 92 -12.77 -0.95 3.51
CA ILE A 92 -14.12 -0.63 3.02
C ILE A 92 -14.59 -1.65 1.99
N VAL A 93 -13.72 -2.04 1.05
CA VAL A 93 -14.05 -3.05 0.02
C VAL A 93 -14.19 -4.44 0.62
N LYS A 94 -13.34 -4.78 1.57
CA LYS A 94 -13.38 -6.04 2.32
C LYS A 94 -14.74 -6.21 3.01
N ILE A 95 -15.19 -5.16 3.69
CA ILE A 95 -16.51 -5.07 4.33
C ILE A 95 -17.63 -5.22 3.29
N LEU A 96 -17.58 -4.47 2.19
CA LEU A 96 -18.56 -4.58 1.10
C LEU A 96 -18.64 -6.01 0.53
N PHE A 97 -17.49 -6.64 0.32
CA PHE A 97 -17.44 -8.02 -0.17
C PHE A 97 -18.04 -9.01 0.83
N GLN A 98 -17.85 -8.78 2.14
CA GLN A 98 -18.50 -9.57 3.19
C GLN A 98 -20.02 -9.42 3.14
N ASP A 99 -20.55 -8.20 3.04
CA ASP A 99 -21.99 -7.95 2.94
C ASP A 99 -22.61 -8.71 1.76
N THR A 100 -21.94 -8.68 0.60
CA THR A 100 -22.43 -9.43 -0.57
C THR A 100 -22.40 -10.94 -0.37
N SER A 101 -21.45 -11.43 0.43
CA SER A 101 -21.35 -12.86 0.75
C SER A 101 -22.42 -13.31 1.72
N LEU A 102 -22.67 -12.53 2.77
CA LEU A 102 -23.72 -12.80 3.76
C LEU A 102 -25.13 -12.70 3.16
N SER A 103 -25.31 -11.80 2.17
CA SER A 103 -26.59 -11.63 1.47
C SER A 103 -26.86 -12.71 0.41
N GLY A 104 -25.96 -13.68 0.23
CA GLY A 104 -26.16 -14.78 -0.72
C GLY A 104 -26.05 -14.40 -2.21
N ILE A 105 -25.49 -13.22 -2.53
CA ILE A 105 -25.34 -12.74 -3.91
C ILE A 105 -24.36 -13.66 -4.66
N LYS A 106 -24.74 -14.10 -5.85
CA LYS A 106 -23.90 -14.98 -6.69
C LYS A 106 -22.74 -14.20 -7.32
N TRP A 107 -21.71 -14.92 -7.72
CA TRP A 107 -20.46 -14.32 -8.24
C TRP A 107 -20.65 -13.37 -9.42
N ASP A 108 -21.51 -13.73 -10.37
CA ASP A 108 -21.76 -12.99 -11.61
C ASP A 108 -23.11 -12.24 -11.60
N GLU A 109 -23.77 -12.19 -10.44
CA GLU A 109 -25.00 -11.45 -10.26
C GLU A 109 -24.71 -9.95 -10.05
N LEU A 110 -25.63 -9.11 -10.53
CA LEU A 110 -25.58 -7.67 -10.32
C LEU A 110 -25.67 -7.36 -8.82
N LEU A 111 -24.84 -6.43 -8.36
CA LEU A 111 -24.97 -5.94 -7.00
C LEU A 111 -26.30 -5.18 -6.82
N PRO A 112 -26.99 -5.34 -5.67
CA PRO A 112 -28.13 -4.53 -5.32
C PRO A 112 -27.78 -3.03 -5.36
N PRO A 113 -28.73 -2.15 -5.70
CA PRO A 113 -28.48 -0.71 -5.87
C PRO A 113 -27.75 -0.07 -4.68
N ALA A 114 -28.09 -0.45 -3.46
CA ALA A 114 -27.45 0.07 -2.24
C ALA A 114 -25.95 -0.29 -2.16
N VAL A 115 -25.59 -1.54 -2.51
CA VAL A 115 -24.18 -2.00 -2.50
C VAL A 115 -23.42 -1.37 -3.65
N ALA A 116 -24.03 -1.31 -4.83
CA ALA A 116 -23.45 -0.63 -5.99
C ALA A 116 -23.18 0.85 -5.68
N GLN A 117 -24.08 1.55 -4.98
CA GLN A 117 -23.87 2.94 -4.59
C GLN A 117 -22.67 3.11 -3.65
N GLN A 118 -22.51 2.25 -2.65
CA GLN A 118 -21.36 2.28 -1.75
C GLN A 118 -20.05 1.97 -2.49
N TRP A 119 -20.08 1.04 -3.44
CA TRP A 119 -18.96 0.73 -4.31
C TRP A 119 -18.52 1.94 -5.15
N HIS A 120 -19.47 2.63 -5.80
CA HIS A 120 -19.18 3.85 -6.57
C HIS A 120 -18.64 4.98 -5.69
N LYS A 121 -19.18 5.14 -4.47
CA LYS A 121 -18.67 6.10 -3.50
C LYS A 121 -17.19 5.81 -3.18
N TRP A 122 -16.87 4.55 -2.88
CA TRP A 122 -15.50 4.13 -2.61
C TRP A 122 -14.56 4.38 -3.80
N ILE A 123 -15.00 4.14 -5.04
CA ILE A 123 -14.21 4.45 -6.23
C ILE A 123 -13.89 5.95 -6.33
N ASN A 124 -14.87 6.82 -6.05
CA ASN A 124 -14.65 8.26 -6.09
C ASN A 124 -13.64 8.70 -5.03
N GLU A 125 -13.69 8.12 -3.83
CA GLU A 125 -12.76 8.39 -2.74
C GLU A 125 -11.34 7.89 -3.02
N LEU A 126 -11.16 6.89 -3.90
CA LEU A 126 -9.82 6.41 -4.29
C LEU A 126 -8.97 7.51 -4.93
N GLN A 127 -9.57 8.51 -5.58
CA GLN A 127 -8.83 9.60 -6.20
C GLN A 127 -7.94 10.34 -5.18
N CYS A 128 -8.36 10.42 -3.93
CA CYS A 128 -7.58 11.04 -2.85
C CYS A 128 -6.24 10.32 -2.60
N LEU A 129 -6.09 9.05 -2.99
CA LEU A 129 -4.83 8.32 -2.86
C LEU A 129 -3.76 8.74 -3.87
N GLU A 130 -4.14 9.45 -4.94
CA GLU A 130 -3.20 9.81 -6.01
C GLU A 130 -2.13 10.79 -5.53
N ASP A 131 -2.45 11.61 -4.54
CA ASP A 131 -1.55 12.60 -3.96
C ASP A 131 -0.79 12.07 -2.72
N ILE A 132 -1.19 10.89 -2.20
CA ILE A 132 -0.54 10.33 -1.01
C ILE A 132 0.85 9.79 -1.38
N ARG A 133 1.86 10.33 -0.70
CA ARG A 133 3.25 9.87 -0.78
C ARG A 133 3.72 9.49 0.61
N ILE A 134 4.10 8.23 0.78
CA ILE A 134 4.52 7.70 2.08
C ILE A 134 6.05 7.54 2.07
N PRO A 135 6.81 8.29 2.89
CA PRO A 135 8.25 8.11 2.99
C PRO A 135 8.59 6.66 3.35
N ARG A 136 9.48 6.02 2.58
CA ARG A 136 9.95 4.67 2.92
C ARG A 136 10.82 4.70 4.18
N TRP A 137 11.71 5.66 4.27
CA TRP A 137 12.54 5.86 5.45
C TRP A 137 11.83 6.77 6.43
N ILE A 138 11.68 6.27 7.65
CA ILE A 138 10.95 6.92 8.75
C ILE A 138 11.88 7.71 9.68
N GLY A 139 13.10 8.01 9.24
CA GLY A 139 13.96 9.04 9.84
C GLY A 139 14.78 8.63 11.07
N PHE A 140 14.80 7.35 11.46
CA PHE A 140 15.54 6.92 12.65
C PHE A 140 17.06 6.92 12.44
N SER A 141 17.77 7.34 13.47
CA SER A 141 19.20 7.15 13.70
C SER A 141 19.42 6.33 14.97
N GLU A 142 20.65 5.84 15.19
CA GLU A 142 21.01 5.12 16.43
C GLU A 142 20.81 5.95 17.71
N THR A 143 20.79 7.27 17.58
CA THR A 143 20.58 8.22 18.68
C THR A 143 19.14 8.71 18.82
N SER A 144 18.24 8.26 17.95
CA SER A 144 16.84 8.68 17.97
C SER A 144 16.11 8.05 19.16
N ASP A 145 15.47 8.88 19.98
CA ASP A 145 14.46 8.40 20.92
C ASP A 145 13.17 8.11 20.15
N VAL A 146 12.86 6.83 19.97
CA VAL A 146 11.72 6.35 19.18
C VAL A 146 10.67 5.76 20.11
N THR A 147 9.45 6.28 20.00
CA THR A 147 8.26 5.74 20.66
C THR A 147 7.30 5.21 19.62
N ILE A 148 6.65 4.10 19.94
CA ILE A 148 5.62 3.50 19.09
C ILE A 148 4.29 3.64 19.82
N HIS A 149 3.32 4.27 19.18
CA HIS A 149 1.96 4.39 19.66
C HIS A 149 1.07 3.50 18.81
N VAL A 150 0.43 2.52 19.44
CA VAL A 150 -0.53 1.64 18.75
C VAL A 150 -1.93 2.03 19.23
N PHE A 151 -2.81 2.34 18.29
CA PHE A 151 -4.22 2.54 18.52
C PHE A 151 -4.95 1.38 17.90
N CYS A 152 -5.84 0.74 18.66
CA CYS A 152 -6.68 -0.33 18.15
C CYS A 152 -8.14 0.11 18.26
N ASP A 153 -8.91 -0.19 17.22
CA ASP A 153 -10.36 -0.03 17.23
C ASP A 153 -11.03 -1.33 16.80
N ALA A 154 -12.22 -1.54 17.34
CA ALA A 154 -12.96 -2.77 17.25
C ALA A 154 -14.42 -2.44 16.95
N SER A 155 -14.92 -2.93 15.82
CA SER A 155 -16.33 -2.87 15.47
C SER A 155 -16.87 -4.26 15.23
N GLU A 156 -18.18 -4.40 15.20
CA GLU A 156 -18.84 -5.66 14.80
C GLU A 156 -18.41 -6.14 13.41
N ARG A 157 -17.93 -5.23 12.56
CA ARG A 157 -17.61 -5.50 11.16
C ARG A 157 -16.12 -5.78 10.92
N ALA A 158 -15.25 -5.23 11.75
CA ALA A 158 -13.80 -5.33 11.59
C ALA A 158 -13.06 -4.88 12.86
N TYR A 159 -11.87 -5.46 13.06
CA TYR A 159 -10.90 -5.01 14.05
C TYR A 159 -9.68 -4.46 13.32
N ASP A 160 -9.18 -3.32 13.75
CA ASP A 160 -8.03 -2.69 13.10
C ASP A 160 -7.09 -2.07 14.12
N ALA A 161 -5.81 -2.03 13.77
CA ALA A 161 -4.78 -1.42 14.58
C ALA A 161 -3.92 -0.49 13.72
N CYS A 162 -3.81 0.76 14.13
CA CYS A 162 -2.92 1.76 13.54
C CYS A 162 -1.70 1.92 14.45
N LEU A 163 -0.52 1.54 13.94
CA LEU A 163 0.76 1.81 14.55
C LEU A 163 1.25 3.17 14.09
N TYR A 164 1.75 4.00 15.00
CA TYR A 164 2.43 5.26 14.71
C TYR A 164 3.81 5.26 15.34
N ALA A 165 4.83 5.45 14.53
CA ALA A 165 6.17 5.65 15.05
C ALA A 165 6.48 7.14 15.17
N ARG A 166 6.89 7.56 16.37
CA ARG A 166 7.26 8.93 16.71
C ARG A 166 8.73 8.94 17.11
N HIS A 167 9.49 9.84 16.51
CA HIS A 167 10.84 10.14 16.96
C HIS A 167 11.05 11.65 17.04
N THR A 168 12.04 12.05 17.83
CA THR A 168 12.41 13.46 18.00
C THR A 168 13.65 13.74 17.14
N VAL A 169 13.48 14.52 16.06
CA VAL A 169 14.60 14.94 15.20
C VAL A 169 15.31 16.18 15.77
N ASP A 170 14.54 17.03 16.46
CA ASP A 170 14.93 18.16 17.34
C ASP A 170 13.64 18.67 18.02
N THR A 171 13.74 19.52 19.06
CA THR A 171 12.66 19.93 19.99
C THR A 171 11.31 20.39 19.39
N LEU A 172 11.20 20.59 18.06
CA LEU A 172 10.02 21.14 17.39
C LEU A 172 9.44 20.28 16.25
N ARG A 173 10.12 19.25 15.74
CA ARG A 173 9.63 18.50 14.56
C ARG A 173 9.33 17.03 14.89
N ARG A 174 8.05 16.68 14.79
CA ARG A 174 7.53 15.32 14.95
C ARG A 174 7.16 14.79 13.58
N SER A 175 7.75 13.67 13.15
CA SER A 175 7.22 12.93 12.02
C SER A 175 6.46 11.71 12.52
N ILE A 176 5.34 11.42 11.86
CA ILE A 176 4.46 10.32 12.19
C ILE A 176 4.44 9.41 10.95
N SER A 177 4.87 8.17 11.11
CA SER A 177 4.73 7.13 10.08
C SER A 177 3.79 6.06 10.58
N TYR A 178 2.89 5.58 9.73
CA TYR A 178 1.85 4.64 10.14
C TYR A 178 1.90 3.30 9.38
N ALA A 179 1.49 2.24 10.07
CA ALA A 179 1.19 0.94 9.47
C ALA A 179 -0.14 0.45 10.07
N VAL A 180 -1.05 -0.04 9.23
CA VAL A 180 -2.39 -0.45 9.66
C VAL A 180 -2.57 -1.94 9.41
N GLU A 181 -2.90 -2.71 10.46
CA GLU A 181 -3.15 -4.14 10.35
C GLU A 181 -4.62 -4.46 10.65
N VAL A 182 -5.37 -4.71 9.56
CA VAL A 182 -6.78 -5.06 9.61
C VAL A 182 -6.94 -6.57 9.78
N ASN A 183 -7.59 -6.98 10.86
CA ASN A 183 -7.92 -8.37 11.16
C ASN A 183 -9.43 -8.59 11.24
N TRP A 184 -9.85 -9.81 10.93
CA TRP A 184 -11.26 -10.17 10.75
C TRP A 184 -11.86 -10.75 12.03
N PRO A 185 -13.14 -10.44 12.36
CA PRO A 185 -13.92 -11.33 13.21
C PRO A 185 -14.03 -12.70 12.52
N GLN A 186 -13.68 -13.77 13.23
CA GLN A 186 -13.94 -15.14 12.78
C GLN A 186 -15.44 -15.45 12.76
#